data_AF-A0A5E7Z6H9-F1
#
_entry.id   AF-A0A5E7Z6H9-F1
#
_cell.length_a   1.000
_cell.length_b   1.000
_cell.length_c   1.000
_cell.angle_alpha   90.00
_cell.angle_beta   90.00
_cell.angle_gamma   90.00
#
_symmetry.space_group_name_H-M   'P 1'
#
loop_
_entity.id
_entity.type
_entity.pdbx_description
1 polymer ?
#
loop_
_entity_poly.entity_id
_entity_poly.type
_entity_poly.pdbx_seq_one_letter_code
_entity_poly.pdbx_strand_id
1 'polypeptide(L)'
;MSEETDRSMIDAFWSPAVAAWFEDGKEDTNLIMLRFDASEADVWASSGSGIRFAWEIAKANVTDEEPDVGEKTHLVFPPVAPASQAAQ
;
A
#
# COMPACT_ATOMS: atom_id res chain seq x y z
N MET A 1 9.49 -1.12 10.51
CA MET A 1 8.32 -0.39 11.04
C MET A 1 8.78 0.47 12.19
N SER A 2 8.45 1.74 12.19
CA SER A 2 8.88 2.73 13.19
C SER A 2 7.74 3.68 13.52
N GLU A 3 7.90 4.48 14.58
CA GLU A 3 7.08 5.68 14.79
C GLU A 3 7.37 6.72 13.71
N GLU A 4 6.34 7.40 13.22
CA GLU A 4 6.45 8.58 12.35
C GLU A 4 6.40 9.84 13.21
N THR A 5 7.45 10.64 13.12
CA THR A 5 7.64 11.85 13.92
C THR A 5 7.37 13.13 13.13
N ASP A 6 7.27 13.05 11.79
CA ASP A 6 6.91 14.18 10.94
C ASP A 6 5.42 14.48 11.06
N ARG A 7 5.09 15.58 11.73
CA ARG A 7 3.71 16.06 11.92
C ARG A 7 2.99 16.35 10.59
N SER A 8 3.71 16.66 9.52
CA SER A 8 3.09 16.87 8.20
C SER A 8 2.50 15.59 7.62
N MET A 9 3.01 14.42 8.01
CA MET A 9 2.43 13.12 7.65
C MET A 9 1.10 12.88 8.37
N ILE A 10 1.01 13.23 9.66
CA ILE A 10 -0.26 13.18 10.39
C ILE A 10 -1.29 14.07 9.69
N ASP A 11 -0.90 15.28 9.27
CA ASP A 11 -1.79 16.17 8.53
C ASP A 11 -2.27 15.59 7.20
N ALA A 12 -1.38 14.96 6.45
CA ALA A 12 -1.67 14.40 5.12
C ALA A 12 -2.62 13.19 5.17
N PHE A 13 -2.53 12.37 6.22
CA PHE A 13 -3.33 11.14 6.35
C PHE A 13 -4.50 11.28 7.34
N TRP A 14 -4.71 12.48 7.91
CA TRP A 14 -5.85 12.71 8.80
C TRP A 14 -7.18 12.65 8.06
N SER A 15 -8.16 12.01 8.66
CA SER A 15 -9.52 11.92 8.11
C SER A 15 -10.57 11.91 9.22
N PRO A 16 -11.85 12.20 8.93
CA PRO A 16 -12.92 12.09 9.91
C PRO A 16 -13.02 10.69 10.54
N ALA A 17 -12.70 9.64 9.78
CA ALA A 17 -12.68 8.27 10.28
C ALA A 17 -11.59 8.05 11.35
N VAL A 18 -10.42 8.68 11.20
CA VAL A 18 -9.35 8.65 12.21
C VAL A 18 -9.71 9.53 13.40
N ALA A 19 -10.23 10.74 13.16
CA ALA A 19 -10.58 11.71 14.19
C ALA A 19 -11.61 11.18 15.20
N ALA A 20 -12.51 10.28 14.78
CA ALA A 20 -13.50 9.67 15.66
C ALA A 20 -12.90 8.86 16.84
N TRP A 21 -11.61 8.52 16.77
CA TRP A 21 -10.92 7.73 17.80
C TRP A 21 -10.07 8.56 18.76
N PHE A 22 -9.85 9.84 18.49
CA PHE A 22 -8.95 10.71 19.26
C PHE A 22 -9.71 11.94 19.75
N GLU A 23 -9.99 12.00 21.05
CA GLU A 23 -10.84 13.04 21.66
C GLU A 23 -10.25 14.44 21.46
N ASP A 24 -8.91 14.54 21.54
CA ASP A 24 -8.15 15.78 21.35
C ASP A 24 -7.64 15.94 19.90
N GLY A 25 -8.14 15.12 18.97
CA GLY A 25 -7.79 15.17 17.56
C GLY A 25 -6.30 14.95 17.30
N LYS A 26 -5.69 15.82 16.48
CA LYS A 26 -4.28 15.70 16.08
C LYS A 26 -3.28 16.01 17.20
N GLU A 27 -3.74 16.62 18.29
CA GLU A 27 -2.92 16.98 19.45
C GLU A 27 -3.06 15.96 20.60
N ASP A 28 -3.82 14.87 20.39
CA ASP A 28 -3.99 13.82 21.38
C ASP A 28 -2.65 13.19 21.74
N THR A 29 -2.29 13.22 23.02
CA THR A 29 -1.01 12.69 23.52
C THR A 29 -0.86 11.17 23.35
N ASN A 30 -1.95 10.45 23.08
CA ASN A 30 -1.95 9.02 22.81
C ASN A 30 -1.91 8.70 21.31
N LEU A 31 -1.91 9.71 20.44
CA LEU A 31 -1.80 9.55 19.00
C LEU A 31 -0.37 9.13 18.63
N ILE A 32 -0.26 7.96 18.01
CA ILE A 32 0.99 7.47 17.42
C ILE A 32 0.72 7.14 15.96
N MET A 33 1.54 7.70 15.06
CA MET A 33 1.54 7.32 13.66
C MET A 33 2.64 6.29 13.42
N LEU A 34 2.32 5.20 12.73
CA LEU A 34 3.28 4.16 12.36
C LEU A 34 3.69 4.30 10.91
N ARG A 35 4.99 4.16 10.68
CA ARG A 35 5.62 4.17 9.37
C ARG A 35 6.11 2.77 9.01
N PHE A 36 5.81 2.36 7.77
CA PHE A 36 6.33 1.14 7.18
C PHE A 36 7.07 1.47 5.88
N ASP A 37 8.40 1.44 5.92
CA ASP A 37 9.24 1.53 4.74
C ASP A 37 9.41 0.12 4.13
N ALA A 38 8.76 -0.12 2.98
CA ALA A 38 8.90 -1.38 2.25
C ALA A 38 10.26 -1.46 1.55
N SER A 39 10.90 -2.62 1.58
CA SER A 39 12.17 -2.87 0.86
C SER A 39 11.94 -3.62 -0.45
N GLU A 40 11.09 -4.64 -0.44
CA GLU A 40 10.76 -5.48 -1.59
C GLU A 40 9.28 -5.89 -1.54
N ALA A 41 8.67 -6.15 -2.69
CA ALA A 41 7.33 -6.70 -2.78
C ALA A 41 7.14 -7.52 -4.06
N ASP A 42 6.51 -8.69 -3.94
CA ASP A 42 5.88 -9.35 -5.09
C ASP A 42 4.46 -8.80 -5.26
N VAL A 43 4.17 -8.27 -6.45
CA VAL A 43 2.89 -7.65 -6.79
C VAL A 43 2.22 -8.41 -7.92
N TRP A 44 0.95 -8.76 -7.72
CA TRP A 44 0.07 -9.30 -8.74
C TRP A 44 -1.05 -8.31 -9.01
N ALA A 45 -1.22 -7.91 -10.27
CA ALA A 45 -2.24 -6.96 -10.67
C ALA A 45 -3.08 -7.56 -11.79
N SER A 46 -4.41 -7.62 -11.60
CA SER A 46 -5.32 -7.94 -12.70
C SER A 46 -5.59 -6.68 -13.51
N SER A 47 -5.16 -6.68 -14.76
CA SER A 47 -5.36 -5.56 -15.70
C SER A 47 -6.62 -5.73 -16.56
N GLY A 48 -7.39 -6.82 -16.36
CA GLY A 48 -8.54 -7.17 -17.19
C GLY A 48 -9.89 -6.75 -16.59
N SER A 49 -10.87 -6.47 -17.46
CA SER A 49 -12.28 -6.46 -17.06
C SER A 49 -12.77 -7.90 -16.82
N GLY A 50 -13.88 -8.08 -16.09
CA GLY A 50 -14.46 -9.41 -15.85
C GLY A 50 -14.78 -10.19 -17.14
N ILE A 51 -14.97 -9.50 -18.27
CA ILE A 51 -15.16 -10.12 -19.59
C ILE A 51 -13.86 -10.76 -20.09
N ARG A 52 -12.71 -10.08 -19.96
CA ARG A 52 -11.40 -10.65 -20.34
C ARG A 52 -11.09 -11.88 -19.49
N PHE A 53 -11.39 -11.82 -18.20
CA PHE A 53 -11.23 -12.98 -17.31
C PHE A 53 -12.04 -14.19 -17.80
N ALA A 54 -13.34 -14.01 -18.09
CA ALA A 54 -14.18 -15.09 -18.57
C ALA A 54 -13.70 -15.68 -19.91
N TRP A 55 -13.19 -14.83 -20.82
CA TRP A 55 -12.61 -15.26 -22.09
C TRP A 55 -11.35 -16.11 -21.90
N GLU A 56 -10.39 -15.66 -21.08
CA GLU A 56 -9.14 -16.39 -20.83
C GLU A 56 -9.39 -17.74 -20.15
N ILE A 57 -10.38 -17.82 -19.26
CA ILE A 57 -10.81 -19.10 -18.66
C ILE A 57 -11.41 -20.04 -19.71
N ALA A 58 -12.27 -19.53 -20.60
CA ALA A 58 -12.83 -20.35 -21.67
C ALA A 58 -11.75 -20.86 -22.62
N LYS A 59 -10.77 -20.02 -22.97
CA LYS A 59 -9.61 -20.38 -23.80
C LYS A 59 -8.78 -21.47 -23.12
N ALA A 60 -8.41 -21.29 -21.85
CA ALA A 60 -7.59 -22.23 -21.09
C ALA A 60 -8.17 -23.66 -21.07
N ASN A 61 -9.49 -23.79 -20.91
CA ASN A 61 -10.18 -25.09 -20.94
C ASN A 61 -10.14 -25.80 -22.30
N VAL A 62 -9.83 -25.07 -23.38
CA VAL A 62 -9.76 -25.60 -24.75
C VAL A 62 -8.33 -25.81 -25.21
N THR A 63 -7.38 -24.99 -24.73
CA THR A 63 -6.01 -24.94 -25.29
C THR A 63 -4.93 -25.52 -24.37
N ASP A 64 -5.26 -26.03 -23.17
CA ASP A 64 -4.29 -26.44 -22.13
C ASP A 64 -3.26 -25.35 -21.77
N GLU A 65 -3.53 -24.09 -22.14
CA GLU A 65 -2.73 -22.92 -21.79
C GLU A 65 -3.24 -22.33 -20.48
N GLU A 66 -2.34 -21.85 -19.61
CA GLU A 66 -2.74 -21.11 -18.41
C GLU A 66 -3.38 -19.77 -18.79
N PRO A 67 -4.45 -19.35 -18.11
CA PRO A 67 -5.17 -18.12 -18.44
C PRO A 67 -4.33 -16.88 -18.09
N ASP A 68 -4.19 -15.95 -19.04
CA ASP A 68 -3.49 -14.68 -18.81
C ASP A 68 -4.44 -13.65 -18.16
N VAL A 69 -4.47 -13.66 -16.84
CA VAL A 69 -5.40 -12.84 -16.03
C VAL A 69 -4.79 -11.57 -15.45
N GLY A 70 -3.53 -11.27 -15.78
CA GLY A 70 -2.84 -10.10 -15.26
C GLY A 70 -1.33 -10.23 -15.24
N GLU A 71 -0.69 -9.27 -14.57
CA GLU A 71 0.75 -9.17 -14.50
C GLU A 71 1.25 -9.54 -13.10
N LYS A 72 2.43 -10.19 -13.06
CA LYS A 72 3.21 -10.38 -11.84
C LYS A 72 4.52 -9.63 -12.00
N THR A 73 4.90 -8.86 -10.99
CA THR A 73 6.22 -8.22 -10.93
C THR A 73 6.81 -8.30 -9.53
N HIS A 74 8.15 -8.40 -9.48
CA HIS A 74 8.91 -8.27 -8.25
C HIS A 74 9.49 -6.85 -8.19
N LEU A 75 9.17 -6.12 -7.14
CA LEU A 75 9.59 -4.75 -6.92
C LEU A 75 10.66 -4.68 -5.84
N VAL A 76 11.73 -3.93 -6.12
CA VAL A 76 12.72 -3.52 -5.13
C VAL A 76 12.60 -2.01 -4.97
N PHE A 77 12.31 -1.57 -3.74
CA PHE A 77 12.17 -0.17 -3.41
C PHE A 77 13.53 0.45 -3.10
N PRO A 78 13.77 1.72 -3.49
CA PRO A 78 14.99 2.41 -3.10
C PRO A 78 15.05 2.58 -1.57
N PRO A 79 16.25 2.62 -0.97
CA PRO A 79 16.40 2.90 0.45
C PRO A 79 15.74 4.23 0.82
N VAL A 80 14.93 4.22 1.87
CA VAL A 80 14.29 5.43 2.39
C VAL A 80 15.17 6.01 3.50
N ALA A 81 15.41 7.33 3.48
CA ALA A 81 16.21 7.99 4.50
C ALA A 81 15.57 7.81 5.89
N PRO A 82 16.37 7.59 6.95
CA PRO A 82 15.84 7.39 8.29
C PRO A 82 15.18 8.67 8.83
N ALA A 83 14.04 8.51 9.49
CA ALA A 83 13.23 9.61 10.06
C ALA A 83 14.03 10.52 11.04
N SER A 84 15.12 10.04 11.63
CA SER A 84 15.90 10.78 12.64
C SER A 84 16.96 11.75 12.09
N GLN A 85 17.16 11.84 10.77
CA GLN A 85 18.20 12.71 10.18
C GLN A 85 17.68 14.02 9.58
N ALA A 86 16.36 14.24 9.55
CA ALA A 86 15.77 15.48 9.03
C ALA A 86 15.64 16.61 10.08
N ALA A 87 16.08 16.38 11.32
CA ALA A 87 15.93 17.31 12.44
C ALA A 87 17.28 17.67 13.13
N GLN A 88 18.32 17.91 12.33
CA GLN A 88 19.58 18.53 12.79
C GLN A 88 20.01 19.65 11.84
#